data_AF-A0A1X9XQC5-F1
#
_entry.id   AF-A0A1X9XQC5-F1
#
_cell.length_a   1.000
_cell.length_b   1.000
_cell.length_c   1.000
_cell.angle_alpha   90.00
_cell.angle_beta   90.00
_cell.angle_gamma   90.00
#
_symmetry.space_group_name_H-M   'P 1'
#
loop_
_entity.id
_entity.type
_entity.pdbx_description
1 polymer ?
#
loop_
_entity_poly.entity_id
_entity_poly.type
_entity_poly.pdbx_seq_one_letter_code
_entity_poly.pdbx_strand_id
1 'polypeptide(L)'
;NAKETGFPLAICDGSYHTVMRTGAAAAVSAKWMARKNSRVLAIVGAGHMAEGTLATCNEVFKWEEARVWSRSQPTLDRFIKTH
;
A
#
# COMPACT_ATOMS: atom_id res chain seq x y z
N ASN A 1 9.28 7.65 -22.38
CA ASN A 1 9.63 8.09 -23.75
C ASN A 1 9.55 9.60 -23.84
N ALA A 2 10.39 10.22 -24.65
CA ALA A 2 10.31 11.63 -25.01
C ALA A 2 9.01 11.86 -25.78
N LYS A 3 8.22 12.86 -25.39
CA LYS A 3 6.87 13.07 -25.94
C LYS A 3 6.89 13.39 -27.44
N GLU A 4 7.91 14.10 -27.90
CA GLU A 4 8.03 14.57 -29.28
C GLU A 4 8.60 13.52 -30.23
N THR A 5 9.59 12.74 -29.77
CA THR A 5 10.36 11.82 -30.63
C THR A 5 10.05 10.35 -30.39
N GLY A 6 9.34 10.01 -29.31
CA GLY A 6 9.09 8.63 -28.90
C GLY A 6 10.31 7.90 -28.34
N PHE A 7 11.49 8.54 -28.30
CA PHE A 7 12.73 7.90 -27.86
C PHE A 7 12.67 7.50 -26.38
N PRO A 8 13.16 6.31 -25.98
CA PRO A 8 13.15 5.89 -24.58
C PRO A 8 14.05 6.82 -23.74
N LEU A 9 13.47 7.40 -22.68
CA LEU A 9 14.21 8.29 -21.76
C LEU A 9 14.82 7.53 -20.58
N ALA A 10 14.16 6.47 -20.15
CA ALA A 10 14.58 5.66 -19.01
C ALA A 10 13.94 4.28 -19.10
N ILE A 11 14.67 3.30 -18.57
CA ILE A 11 14.16 1.97 -18.22
C ILE A 11 14.39 1.82 -16.73
N CYS A 12 13.36 1.42 -16.00
CA CYS A 12 13.45 1.21 -14.56
C CYS A 12 12.59 0.00 -14.15
N ASP A 13 12.90 -0.59 -12.99
CA ASP A 13 12.07 -1.62 -12.40
C ASP A 13 10.73 -1.05 -11.94
N GLY A 14 9.65 -1.71 -12.36
CA GLY A 14 8.28 -1.33 -12.04
C GLY A 14 7.76 -1.97 -10.76
N SER A 15 8.48 -2.92 -10.16
CA SER A 15 7.97 -3.76 -9.07
C SER A 15 7.66 -2.92 -7.83
N TYR A 16 8.66 -2.18 -7.32
CA TYR A 16 8.47 -1.29 -6.17
C TYR A 16 7.45 -0.17 -6.45
N HIS A 17 7.56 0.44 -7.64
CA HIS A 17 6.64 1.50 -8.08
C HIS A 17 5.19 1.01 -8.09
N THR A 18 4.95 -0.22 -8.53
CA THR A 18 3.61 -0.83 -8.58
C THR A 18 3.04 -1.04 -7.19
N VAL A 19 3.84 -1.52 -6.25
CA VAL A 19 3.41 -1.69 -4.84
C VAL A 19 3.01 -0.35 -4.24
N MET A 20 3.89 0.66 -4.33
CA MET A 20 3.66 1.96 -3.72
C MET A 20 2.51 2.72 -4.37
N ARG A 21 2.42 2.78 -5.70
CA ARG A 21 1.32 3.49 -6.37
C ARG A 21 -0.04 2.84 -6.14
N THR A 22 -0.08 1.52 -5.96
CA THR A 22 -1.34 0.81 -5.67
C THR A 22 -1.79 1.07 -4.23
N GLY A 23 -0.86 1.00 -3.27
CA GLY A 23 -1.15 1.41 -1.89
C GLY A 23 -1.61 2.87 -1.82
N ALA A 24 -0.91 3.78 -2.51
CA ALA A 24 -1.23 5.20 -2.51
C ALA A 24 -2.65 5.48 -3.05
N ALA A 25 -3.11 4.73 -4.06
CA ALA A 25 -4.48 4.84 -4.53
C ALA A 25 -5.51 4.46 -3.44
N ALA A 26 -5.21 3.43 -2.63
CA ALA A 26 -6.04 3.07 -1.48
C ALA A 26 -5.99 4.15 -0.39
N ALA A 27 -4.81 4.70 -0.09
CA ALA A 27 -4.63 5.78 0.89
C ALA A 27 -5.39 7.06 0.49
N VAL A 28 -5.37 7.44 -0.79
CA VAL A 28 -6.16 8.57 -1.32
C VAL A 28 -7.65 8.31 -1.15
N SER A 29 -8.11 7.10 -1.47
CA SER A 29 -9.51 6.71 -1.27
C SER A 29 -9.90 6.80 0.20
N ALA A 30 -9.07 6.26 1.10
CA ALA A 30 -9.29 6.34 2.55
C ALA A 30 -9.36 7.80 3.03
N LYS A 31 -8.42 8.65 2.62
CA LYS A 31 -8.36 10.07 3.02
C LYS A 31 -9.66 10.83 2.72
N TRP A 32 -10.27 10.56 1.58
CA TRP A 32 -11.44 11.31 1.12
C TRP A 32 -12.78 10.66 1.44
N MET A 33 -12.82 9.33 1.59
CA MET A 33 -14.07 8.59 1.75
C MET A 33 -14.27 8.02 3.16
N ALA A 34 -13.20 7.81 3.94
CA ALA A 34 -13.33 7.32 5.30
C ALA A 34 -13.76 8.43 6.27
N ARG A 35 -14.24 8.04 7.46
CA ARG A 35 -14.59 9.00 8.51
C ARG A 35 -13.32 9.73 8.96
N LYS A 36 -13.41 11.05 9.19
CA LYS A 36 -12.27 11.89 9.59
C LYS A 36 -11.56 11.42 10.86
N ASN A 37 -12.26 10.72 11.75
CA ASN A 37 -11.76 10.17 13.00
C ASN A 37 -11.50 8.65 12.93
N SER A 38 -11.24 8.10 11.74
CA SER A 38 -10.87 6.69 11.60
C SER A 38 -9.56 6.43 12.34
N ARG A 39 -9.55 5.39 13.19
CA ARG A 39 -8.41 5.00 14.05
C ARG A 39 -7.89 3.59 13.78
N VAL A 40 -8.68 2.75 13.10
CA VAL A 40 -8.33 1.36 12.84
C VAL A 40 -8.24 1.14 11.34
N LEU A 41 -7.09 0.68 10.86
CA LEU A 41 -6.89 0.25 9.49
C LEU A 41 -7.11 -1.27 9.40
N ALA A 42 -7.93 -1.73 8.47
CA ALA A 42 -8.07 -3.16 8.18
C ALA A 42 -7.44 -3.50 6.83
N ILE A 43 -6.54 -4.49 6.80
CA ILE A 43 -5.92 -5.00 5.58
C ILE A 43 -6.31 -6.48 5.43
N VAL A 44 -6.96 -6.79 4.30
CA VAL A 44 -7.39 -8.16 3.97
C VAL A 44 -6.45 -8.72 2.89
N GLY A 45 -5.60 -9.65 3.29
CA GLY A 45 -4.50 -10.19 2.51
C GLY A 45 -3.16 -9.63 2.99
N ALA A 46 -2.24 -10.51 3.42
CA ALA A 46 -0.91 -10.14 3.94
C ALA A 46 0.23 -10.44 2.94
N GLY A 47 -0.03 -10.21 1.66
CA GLY A 47 0.95 -10.38 0.57
C GLY A 47 1.78 -9.12 0.35
N HIS A 48 2.62 -9.13 -0.69
CA HIS A 48 3.53 -8.01 -1.00
C HIS A 48 2.83 -6.65 -1.15
N MET A 49 1.61 -6.61 -1.70
CA MET A 49 0.84 -5.37 -1.85
C MET A 49 0.36 -4.77 -0.52
N ALA A 50 0.26 -5.58 0.54
CA ALA A 50 -0.13 -5.13 1.87
C ALA A 50 0.92 -4.19 2.48
N GLU A 51 2.20 -4.40 2.15
CA GLU A 51 3.33 -3.58 2.61
C GLU A 51 3.18 -2.14 2.11
N GLY A 52 2.95 -1.98 0.79
CA GLY A 52 2.69 -0.67 0.19
C GLY A 52 1.41 -0.03 0.71
N THR A 53 0.36 -0.83 0.95
CA THR A 53 -0.91 -0.32 1.52
C THR A 53 -0.71 0.18 2.95
N LEU A 54 -0.03 -0.58 3.80
CA LEU A 54 0.27 -0.18 5.17
C LEU A 54 1.12 1.10 5.18
N ALA A 55 2.22 1.11 4.42
CA ALA A 55 3.15 2.24 4.36
C ALA A 55 2.44 3.53 3.89
N THR A 56 1.64 3.46 2.82
CA THR A 56 0.99 4.65 2.26
C THR A 56 -0.24 5.08 3.05
N CYS A 57 -1.02 4.15 3.61
CA CYS A 57 -2.15 4.50 4.48
C CYS A 57 -1.68 5.16 5.78
N ASN A 58 -0.48 4.84 6.27
CA ASN A 58 0.08 5.47 7.47
C ASN A 58 0.25 6.98 7.34
N GLU A 59 0.34 7.50 6.11
CA GLU A 59 0.50 8.93 5.83
C GLU A 59 -0.81 9.75 5.87
N VAL A 60 -1.98 9.09 5.94
CA VAL A 60 -3.29 9.77 5.78
C VAL A 60 -4.12 9.87 7.06
N PHE A 61 -3.91 9.00 8.05
CA PHE A 61 -4.58 9.07 9.36
C PHE A 61 -3.60 8.74 10.49
N LYS A 62 -3.92 9.20 11.70
CA LYS A 62 -3.27 8.74 12.93
C LYS A 62 -3.95 7.47 13.42
N TRP A 63 -3.47 6.34 12.90
CA TRP A 63 -3.94 5.01 13.29
C TRP A 63 -3.53 4.67 14.72
N GLU A 64 -4.40 3.98 15.44
CA GLU A 64 -4.14 3.38 16.75
C GLU A 64 -3.78 1.90 16.60
N GLU A 65 -4.34 1.23 15.60
CA GLU A 65 -4.04 -0.17 15.27
C GLU A 65 -4.26 -0.48 13.78
N ALA A 66 -3.51 -1.47 13.29
CA ALA A 66 -3.74 -2.11 12.00
C ALA A 66 -4.14 -3.58 12.22
N ARG A 67 -5.31 -3.97 11.73
CA ARG A 67 -5.80 -5.35 11.76
C ARG A 67 -5.54 -6.00 10.42
N VAL A 68 -4.75 -7.07 10.42
CA VAL A 68 -4.38 -7.78 9.19
C VAL A 68 -4.95 -9.18 9.22
N TRP A 69 -5.63 -9.55 8.14
CA TRP A 69 -6.10 -10.91 7.92
C TRP A 69 -5.41 -11.52 6.70
N SER A 70 -5.17 -12.83 6.74
CA SER A 70 -4.65 -13.59 5.60
C SER A 70 -5.27 -14.97 5.58
N ARG A 71 -5.44 -15.54 4.39
CA ARG A 71 -5.90 -16.93 4.22
C ARG A 71 -4.92 -17.95 4.81
N SER A 72 -3.62 -17.64 4.81
CA SER A 72 -2.55 -18.53 5.25
C SER A 72 -1.85 -17.94 6.47
N GLN A 73 -1.81 -18.71 7.56
CA GLN A 73 -1.15 -18.32 8.80
C GLN A 73 0.35 -18.02 8.58
N PRO A 74 1.14 -18.86 7.86
CA PRO A 74 2.53 -18.52 7.52
C PRO A 74 2.71 -17.17 6.82
N THR A 75 1.78 -16.79 5.95
CA THR A 75 1.85 -15.49 5.26
C THR A 75 1.57 -14.34 6.23
N LEU A 76 0.61 -14.51 7.14
CA LEU A 76 0.32 -13.54 8.19
C LEU A 76 1.49 -13.38 9.15
N ASP A 77 2.04 -14.49 9.64
CA ASP A 77 3.16 -14.50 10.60
C ASP A 77 4.39 -13.79 10.02
N ARG A 78 4.69 -14.05 8.74
CA ARG A 78 5.78 -13.35 8.05
C ARG A 78 5.54 -11.85 7.97
N PHE A 79 4.31 -11.43 7.63
CA PHE A 79 3.96 -10.02 7.52
C PHE A 79 4.08 -9.30 8.87
N ILE A 80 3.57 -9.91 9.95
CA ILE A 80 3.66 -9.38 11.32
C ILE A 80 5.11 -9.33 11.80
N LYS A 81 5.95 -10.29 11.41
CA LYS A 81 7.37 -10.28 11.83
C LYS A 81 8.16 -9.12 11.21
N THR A 82 7.76 -8.63 10.04
CA THR A 82 8.50 -7.61 9.28
C THR A 82 7.98 -6.18 9.47
N HIS A 83 6.87 -5.98 10.18
CA HIS A 83 6.20 -4.69 10.38
C HIS A 83 5.70 -4.56 11.83
#